data_AF-A0AA43LBV5-F1
#
_entry.id   AF-A0AA43LBV5-F1
#
_cell.length_a   1.000
_cell.length_b   1.000
_cell.length_c   1.000
_cell.angle_alpha   90.00
_cell.angle_beta   90.00
_cell.angle_gamma   90.00
#
_symmetry.space_group_name_H-M   'P 1'
#
loop_
_entity.id
_entity.type
_entity.pdbx_description
1 polymer ?
#
loop_
_entity_poly.entity_id
_entity_poly.type
_entity_poly.pdbx_seq_one_letter_code
_entity_poly.pdbx_strand_id
1 'polypeptide(L)' 'MKNSELFECARKAQFGDREAMRKIIDAYYPLIRKTSRTLSSLSAKDFEQSTIEKIVRAVHNYDLDSLPDFETFIHMENNL' A
#
# COMPACT_ATOMS: atom_id res chain seq x y z
N MET A 1 -11.86 0.04 0.57
CA MET A 1 -11.06 0.93 1.43
C MET A 1 -11.07 2.32 0.80
N LYS A 2 -11.22 3.38 1.59
CA LYS A 2 -11.15 4.77 1.09
C LYS A 2 -9.68 5.25 1.05
N ASN A 3 -9.38 6.26 0.24
CA ASN A 3 -7.99 6.75 0.10
C ASN A 3 -7.39 7.26 1.43
N SER A 4 -8.16 8.00 2.23
CA SER A 4 -7.71 8.48 3.54
C SER A 4 -7.44 7.34 4.52
N GLU A 5 -8.26 6.29 4.48
CA GLU A 5 -8.08 5.09 5.30
C GLU A 5 -6.84 4.30 4.87
N LEU A 6 -6.58 4.20 3.56
CA LEU A 6 -5.37 3.58 3.02
C LEU A 6 -4.11 4.35 3.44
N PHE A 7 -4.14 5.68 3.36
CA PHE A 7 -3.04 6.53 3.80
C PHE A 7 -2.72 6.33 5.29
N GLU A 8 -3.74 6.36 6.15
CA GLU A 8 -3.54 6.12 7.59
C GLU A 8 -3.02 4.71 7.88
N CYS A 9 -3.52 3.70 7.16
CA CYS A 9 -2.99 2.35 7.29
C CYS A 9 -1.53 2.26 6.81
N ALA A 10 -1.18 2.90 5.70
CA ALA A 10 0.19 2.91 5.17
C ALA A 10 1.16 3.55 6.17
N ARG A 11 0.78 4.72 6.73
CA ARG A 11 1.54 5.39 7.79
C ARG A 11 1.77 4.47 8.98
N LYS A 12 0.71 3.91 9.56
CA LYS A 12 0.82 3.01 10.72
C LYS A 12 1.66 1.76 10.41
N ALA A 13 1.47 1.18 9.23
CA ALA A 13 2.19 0.00 8.79
C ALA A 13 3.70 0.26 8.63
N GLN A 14 4.10 1.44 8.15
CA GLN A 14 5.52 1.83 8.10
C GLN A 14 6.16 1.91 9.49
N PHE A 15 5.40 2.26 10.53
CA PHE A 15 5.83 2.23 11.93
C PHE A 15 5.69 0.87 12.62
N GLY A 16 5.45 -0.21 11.86
CA GLY A 16 5.42 -1.59 12.37
C GLY A 16 4.06 -2.08 12.84
N ASP A 17 2.97 -1.32 12.62
CA ASP A 17 1.61 -1.79 12.89
C ASP A 17 1.21 -2.91 11.92
N ARG A 18 1.24 -4.15 12.43
CA ARG A 18 0.91 -5.36 11.66
C ARG A 18 -0.56 -5.43 11.27
N GLU A 19 -1.46 -4.89 12.09
CA GLU A 19 -2.90 -4.87 11.81
C GLU A 19 -3.20 -3.90 10.67
N ALA A 20 -2.52 -2.74 10.64
CA ALA A 20 -2.62 -1.81 9.53
C ALA A 20 -2.14 -2.44 8.20
N MET A 21 -1.00 -3.12 8.20
CA MET A 21 -0.51 -3.86 7.02
C MET A 21 -1.50 -4.94 6.59
N ARG A 22 -2.05 -5.70 7.56
CA ARG A 22 -3.05 -6.74 7.28
C ARG A 22 -4.29 -6.18 6.60
N LYS A 23 -4.82 -5.05 7.08
CA LYS A 23 -5.96 -4.37 6.46
C LYS A 23 -5.70 -3.95 5.00
N ILE A 24 -4.49 -3.47 4.71
CA ILE A 24 -4.09 -3.14 3.33
C ILE A 24 -4.14 -4.41 2.48
N ILE A 25 -3.49 -5.49 2.92
CA ILE A 25 -3.45 -6.76 2.18
C ILE A 25 -4.87 -7.30 1.95
N ASP A 26 -5.70 -7.33 2.99
CA ASP A 26 -7.07 -7.84 2.93
C ASP A 26 -7.95 -7.04 1.94
N ALA A 27 -7.70 -5.73 1.79
CA ALA A 27 -8.40 -4.90 0.82
C ALA A 27 -8.09 -5.28 -0.65
N TYR A 28 -6.87 -5.74 -0.94
CA TYR A 28 -6.46 -6.17 -2.28
C TYR A 28 -6.59 -7.68 -2.49
N TYR A 29 -6.71 -8.47 -1.43
CA TYR A 29 -6.78 -9.93 -1.49
C TYR A 29 -7.85 -10.49 -2.45
N PRO A 30 -9.08 -9.93 -2.53
CA PRO A 30 -10.09 -10.39 -3.48
C PRO A 30 -9.61 -10.31 -4.94
N LEU A 31 -8.87 -9.26 -5.29
CA LEU A 31 -8.32 -9.08 -6.64
C LEU A 31 -7.18 -10.06 -6.90
N ILE A 32 -6.26 -10.22 -5.94
CA ILE A 32 -5.15 -11.18 -6.03
C ILE A 32 -5.71 -12.60 -6.23
N ARG A 33 -6.70 -12.99 -5.42
CA ARG A 33 -7.39 -14.29 -5.52
C ARG A 33 -8.12 -14.48 -6.84
N LYS A 34 -8.71 -13.42 -7.40
CA LYS A 34 -9.39 -13.49 -8.70
C LYS A 34 -8.40 -13.88 -9.80
N THR A 35 -7.22 -13.27 -9.80
CA THR A 35 -6.15 -13.56 -10.77
C THR A 35 -5.48 -14.91 -10.49
N SER A 36 -5.27 -15.29 -9.23
CA SER A 36 -4.62 -16.57 -8.89
C SER A 36 -5.44 -17.79 -9.35
N ARG A 37 -6.77 -17.68 -9.38
CA ARG A 37 -7.68 -18.74 -9.83
C ARG A 37 -7.51 -19.15 -11.29
N THR A 38 -6.90 -18.31 -12.14
CA THR A 38 -6.65 -18.67 -13.55
C THR A 38 -5.32 -19.38 -13.75
N LEU A 39 -4.53 -19.57 -12.67
CA LEU A 39 -3.21 -20.19 -12.69
C LEU A 39 -3.28 -21.64 -12.21
N SER A 40 -2.21 -22.41 -12.48
CA SER A 40 -2.02 -23.73 -11.88
C SER A 40 -1.92 -23.63 -10.35
N SER A 41 -2.20 -24.71 -9.61
CA SER A 41 -2.20 -24.69 -8.14
C SER A 41 -0.86 -24.27 -7.53
N LEU A 42 0.26 -24.66 -8.14
CA LEU A 42 1.60 -24.26 -7.72
C LEU A 42 1.83 -22.78 -8.02
N SER A 43 1.63 -22.37 -9.28
CA SER A 43 1.83 -20.99 -9.71
C SER A 43 0.89 -20.00 -9.01
N ALA A 44 -0.31 -20.42 -8.62
CA ALA A 44 -1.27 -19.60 -7.90
C ALA A 44 -0.76 -19.21 -6.50
N LYS A 45 -0.16 -20.16 -5.77
CA LYS A 45 0.41 -19.90 -4.44
C LYS A 45 1.61 -18.94 -4.54
N ASP A 46 2.51 -19.20 -5.48
CA ASP A 46 3.69 -18.36 -5.70
C ASP A 46 3.29 -16.94 -6.15
N PHE A 47 2.27 -16.84 -7.00
CA PHE A 47 1.70 -15.57 -7.41
C PHE A 47 1.09 -14.80 -6.23
N GLU A 48 0.26 -15.46 -5.41
CA GLU A 48 -0.34 -14.84 -4.23
C GLU A 48 0.74 -14.31 -3.28
N GLN A 49 1.72 -15.15 -2.94
CA GLN A 49 2.81 -14.78 -2.03
C GLN A 49 3.65 -13.62 -2.59
N SER A 50 4.15 -13.75 -3.83
CA SER A 50 5.00 -12.71 -4.43
C SER A 50 4.27 -11.38 -4.61
N THR A 51 2.95 -11.41 -4.85
CA THR A 51 2.13 -10.19 -4.94
C THR A 51 1.98 -9.54 -3.57
N ILE A 52 1.73 -10.33 -2.52
CA ILE A 52 1.68 -9.82 -1.14
C ILE A 52 3.02 -9.20 -0.75
N GLU A 53 4.14 -9.86 -1.04
CA GLU A 53 5.48 -9.31 -0.78
C GLU A 53 5.72 -7.97 -1.49
N LYS A 54 5.25 -7.84 -2.74
CA LYS A 54 5.33 -6.57 -3.49
C LYS A 54 4.49 -5.46 -2.83
N ILE A 55 3.30 -5.78 -2.32
CA ILE A 55 2.46 -4.82 -1.59
C ILE A 55 3.18 -4.35 -0.32
N VAL A 56 3.74 -5.29 0.47
CA VAL A 56 4.50 -4.95 1.68
C VAL A 56 5.66 -4.02 1.37
N ARG A 57 6.46 -4.34 0.35
CA ARG A 57 7.58 -3.49 -0.09
C ARG A 57 7.11 -2.12 -0.58
N ALA A 58 6.02 -2.08 -1.35
CA ALA A 58 5.46 -0.82 -1.85
C ALA A 58 5.00 0.08 -0.69
N VAL A 59 4.34 -0.48 0.33
CA VAL A 59 3.93 0.28 1.52
C VAL A 59 5.16 0.82 2.26
N HIS A 60 6.21 0.02 2.46
CA HIS A 60 7.42 0.50 3.14
C HIS A 60 8.21 1.56 2.37
N ASN A 61 8.20 1.49 1.03
CA ASN A 61 8.93 2.42 0.18
C ASN A 61 8.10 3.64 -0.24
N TYR A 62 6.81 3.68 0.10
CA TYR A 62 5.94 4.78 -0.25
C TYR A 62 6.36 6.03 0.54
N ASP A 63 6.73 7.08 -0.17
CA ASP A 63 7.10 8.35 0.44
C ASP A 63 5.84 9.08 0.91
N LEU A 64 5.60 9.08 2.23
CA LEU A 64 4.49 9.81 2.84
C LEU A 64 4.80 11.28 3.08
N ASP A 65 6.08 11.66 3.03
CA ASP A 65 6.58 12.99 3.42
C ASP A 65 6.74 13.93 2.20
N SER A 66 6.83 13.38 0.99
CA SER A 66 6.92 14.15 -0.26
C SER A 66 5.64 14.92 -0.65
N LEU A 67 4.53 14.74 0.09
CA LEU A 67 3.36 15.59 -0.07
C LEU A 67 3.57 16.84 0.79
N PRO A 68 3.91 18.01 0.21
CA PRO A 68 4.03 19.22 0.99
C PRO A 68 2.70 19.47 1.70
N ASP A 69 2.76 19.76 3.00
CA ASP A 69 1.60 20.28 3.68
C ASP A 69 1.16 21.60 3.02
N PHE A 70 -0.09 22.00 3.26
CA PHE A 70 -0.67 23.17 2.59
C PHE A 70 0.17 24.43 2.81
N GLU A 71 0.77 24.59 3.98
CA GLU A 71 1.64 25.72 4.31
C GLU A 71 2.94 25.69 3.49
N THR A 72 3.60 24.54 3.43
CA THR A 72 4.80 24.28 2.61
C THR A 72 4.51 24.50 1.12
N PHE A 73 3.34 24.05 0.65
CA PHE A 73 2.91 24.26 -0.73
C PHE A 73 2.76 25.75 -1.07
N ILE A 74 2.08 26.52 -0.21
CA ILE A 74 1.90 27.97 -0.40
C ILE A 74 3.25 28.70 -0.36
N HIS A 75 4.18 28.29 0.51
CA HIS A 75 5.51 28.89 0.56
C HIS A 75 6.39 28.53 -0.64
N MET A 76 6.21 27.37 -1.27
CA MET A 76 6.90 27.02 -2.51
C MET A 76 6.41 27.85 -3.72
N GLU A 77 5.11 28.16 -3.80
CA GLU A 77 4.54 28.94 -4.90
C GLU A 77 4.91 30.43 -4.82
N ASN A 78 5.01 30.99 -3.62
CA ASN A 78 5.36 32.41 -3.41
C ASN A 78 6.86 32.75 -3.58
N ASN A 79 7.71 31.75 -3.85
CA ASN A 79 9.15 31.92 -4.09
C ASN A 79 9.53 31.73 -5.58
N LEU A 80 8.54 31.74 -6.49
CA LEU A 80 8.69 31.75 -7.95
C LEU A 80 8.25 33.11 -8.51
#